data_AF-A0AAJ1CGH0-F1
#
_entry.id   AF-A0AAJ1CGH0-F1
#
_cell.length_a   1.000
_cell.length_b   1.000
_cell.length_c   1.000
_cell.angle_alpha   90.00
_cell.angle_beta   90.00
_cell.angle_gamma   90.00
#
_symmetry.space_group_name_H-M   'P 1'
#
loop_
_entity.id
_entity.type
_entity.pdbx_description
1 polymer ?
#
loop_
_entity_poly.entity_id
_entity_poly.type
_entity_poly.pdbx_seq_one_letter_code
_entity_poly.pdbx_strand_id
1 'polypeptide(L)'
;FQLFQRPTCPLLRDSSDISNVNWIERLTSLQFLWIGGNKLLSNKSVNSILQNLPELKNVYPHDYHLQSDRDILTQHITPLIKPRLIEINNTTKKPVKIFISYCHVDKIWLERLKTHLKVLSNLNIDVDYWDDTKIKAGRVWVKEIEQNLNSATLAILLVSTDFLASEFVMRKEIPQLLEKAEKQGTTIMPLLVAPCMFTDSDISQFQAINSPENVLEDMSKTDQDRIFIKLMHEIKRHI
;
A
#
# COMPACT_ATOMS: atom_id res chain seq x y z
N PHE A 1 1.85 13.40 -27.63
CA PHE A 1 1.86 13.71 -26.18
C PHE A 1 0.44 13.57 -25.66
N GLN A 2 0.21 13.00 -24.49
CA GLN A 2 -1.05 13.28 -23.79
C GLN A 2 -0.66 13.76 -22.41
N LEU A 3 -1.04 15.00 -22.12
CA LEU A 3 -0.76 15.65 -20.86
C LEU A 3 -2.04 15.60 -20.05
N PHE A 4 -2.08 14.68 -19.09
CA PHE A 4 -3.20 14.58 -18.16
C PHE A 4 -2.91 15.49 -16.96
N GLN A 5 -3.69 16.56 -16.84
CA GLN A 5 -3.93 17.27 -15.59
C GLN A 5 -5.37 16.96 -15.13
N ARG A 6 -5.58 16.71 -13.84
CA ARG A 6 -6.91 16.77 -13.20
C ARG A 6 -6.83 17.66 -11.94
N PRO A 7 -7.88 18.41 -11.54
CA PRO A 7 -9.13 18.74 -12.21
C PRO A 7 -9.48 20.25 -12.18
N THR A 8 -8.56 21.17 -12.50
CA THR A 8 -8.90 22.61 -12.55
C THR A 8 -8.48 23.37 -13.82
N CYS A 9 -7.87 22.71 -14.83
CA CYS A 9 -7.59 23.35 -16.12
C CYS A 9 -8.26 22.60 -17.29
N PRO A 10 -8.74 23.30 -18.34
CA PRO A 10 -9.49 22.70 -19.43
C PRO A 10 -8.65 21.68 -20.21
N LEU A 11 -9.28 20.57 -20.59
CA LEU A 11 -8.72 19.60 -21.53
C LEU A 11 -8.42 20.29 -22.86
N LEU A 12 -7.14 20.34 -23.26
CA LEU A 12 -6.74 20.71 -24.63
C LEU A 12 -7.33 19.67 -25.59
N ARG A 13 -8.31 20.08 -26.39
CA ARG A 13 -9.19 19.18 -27.17
C ARG A 13 -8.77 18.94 -28.63
N ASP A 14 -7.64 19.49 -29.08
CA ASP A 14 -7.18 19.29 -30.46
C ASP A 14 -5.82 18.59 -30.52
N SER A 15 -5.78 17.46 -31.24
CA SER A 15 -4.59 16.61 -31.41
C SER A 15 -3.47 17.28 -32.24
N SER A 16 -3.77 18.39 -32.92
CA SER A 16 -2.79 19.18 -33.68
C SER A 16 -1.93 20.06 -32.76
N ASP A 17 -2.46 20.57 -31.65
CA ASP A 17 -1.75 21.45 -30.70
C ASP A 17 -0.77 20.68 -29.78
N ILE A 18 -0.98 19.38 -29.68
CA ILE A 18 -0.18 18.48 -28.85
C ILE A 18 1.27 18.35 -29.36
N SER A 19 1.50 18.60 -30.65
CA SER A 19 2.84 18.54 -31.26
C SER A 19 3.69 19.77 -30.94
N ASN A 20 3.08 20.90 -30.59
CA ASN A 20 3.74 22.16 -30.28
C ASN A 20 3.89 22.34 -28.76
N VAL A 21 5.03 21.93 -28.21
CA VAL A 21 5.32 21.94 -26.77
C VAL A 21 5.45 23.33 -26.11
N ASN A 22 5.39 24.43 -26.87
CA ASN A 22 5.53 25.79 -26.32
C ASN A 22 4.42 26.18 -25.34
N TRP A 23 3.26 25.51 -25.38
CA TRP A 23 2.20 25.79 -24.41
C TRP A 23 2.56 25.36 -22.99
N ILE A 24 3.45 24.36 -22.83
CA ILE A 24 3.88 23.87 -21.51
C ILE A 24 4.58 24.99 -20.75
N GLU A 25 5.41 25.79 -21.41
CA GLU A 25 6.13 26.93 -20.79
C GLU A 25 5.18 28.01 -20.23
N ARG A 26 3.90 28.02 -20.64
CA ARG A 26 2.87 28.93 -20.09
C ARG A 26 2.25 28.41 -18.80
N LEU A 27 2.54 27.17 -18.39
CA LEU A 27 2.02 26.56 -17.16
C LEU A 27 2.98 26.76 -15.98
N THR A 28 3.20 28.02 -15.59
CA THR A 28 4.18 28.39 -14.55
C THR A 28 3.88 27.81 -13.17
N SER A 29 2.63 27.42 -12.89
CA SER A 29 2.19 26.80 -11.64
C SER A 29 2.15 25.25 -11.69
N LEU A 30 2.64 24.64 -12.77
CA LEU A 30 2.61 23.19 -12.95
C LEU A 30 3.54 22.49 -11.95
N GLN A 31 2.96 21.70 -11.04
CA GLN A 31 3.74 20.96 -10.04
C GLN A 31 4.08 19.52 -10.44
N PHE A 32 3.27 18.91 -11.32
CA PHE A 32 3.41 17.52 -11.71
C PHE A 32 3.21 17.38 -13.22
N LEU A 33 4.12 16.66 -13.88
CA LEU A 33 4.11 16.48 -15.33
C LEU A 33 4.24 14.98 -15.67
N TRP A 34 3.26 14.41 -16.38
CA TRP A 34 3.36 13.06 -16.93
C TRP A 34 3.77 13.09 -18.40
N ILE A 35 4.78 12.31 -18.80
CA ILE A 35 5.33 12.30 -20.16
C ILE A 35 5.31 10.87 -20.72
N GLY A 36 4.65 10.64 -21.86
CA GLY A 36 4.71 9.36 -22.56
C GLY A 36 4.35 9.38 -24.05
N GLY A 37 4.88 8.40 -24.78
CA GLY A 37 4.25 7.78 -25.96
C GLY A 37 4.33 8.44 -27.34
N ASN A 38 5.08 9.52 -27.59
CA ASN A 38 5.24 10.07 -28.96
C ASN A 38 6.57 10.81 -29.18
N LYS A 39 7.08 10.80 -30.43
CA LYS A 39 8.28 11.54 -30.86
C LYS A 39 8.02 13.05 -30.82
N LEU A 40 8.93 13.83 -30.24
CA LEU A 40 8.89 15.30 -30.28
C LEU A 40 9.12 15.77 -31.72
N LEU A 41 8.15 16.51 -32.28
CA LEU A 41 8.31 17.26 -33.53
C LEU A 41 8.64 18.72 -33.22
N SER A 42 9.57 18.94 -32.29
CA SER A 42 10.01 20.26 -31.86
C SER A 42 11.53 20.35 -31.90
N ASN A 43 12.04 21.49 -32.35
CA ASN A 43 13.48 21.79 -32.38
C ASN A 43 14.02 22.09 -30.97
N LYS A 44 13.15 22.23 -29.96
CA LYS A 44 13.52 22.44 -28.56
C LYS A 44 13.73 21.10 -27.86
N SER A 45 14.79 21.02 -27.04
CA SER A 45 15.02 19.84 -26.19
C SER A 45 14.03 19.80 -25.03
N VAL A 46 13.74 18.59 -24.52
CA VAL A 46 12.96 18.42 -23.28
C VAL A 46 13.56 19.23 -22.13
N ASN A 47 14.90 19.29 -22.07
CA ASN A 47 15.64 20.00 -21.04
C ASN A 47 15.31 21.50 -21.00
N SER A 48 15.24 22.17 -22.15
CA SER A 48 14.91 23.61 -22.20
C SER A 48 13.48 23.89 -21.74
N ILE A 49 12.56 22.94 -21.95
CA ILE A 49 11.15 23.10 -21.56
C ILE A 49 11.00 22.92 -20.05
N LEU A 50 11.66 21.92 -19.47
CA LEU A 50 11.59 21.65 -18.02
C LEU A 50 12.24 22.75 -17.18
N GLN A 51 13.32 23.38 -17.66
CA GLN A 51 13.98 24.49 -16.96
C GLN A 51 13.08 25.74 -16.83
N ASN A 52 12.11 25.90 -17.74
CA ASN A 52 11.19 27.03 -17.75
C ASN A 52 9.96 26.82 -16.85
N LEU A 53 9.90 25.72 -16.08
CA LEU A 53 8.81 25.41 -15.16
C LEU A 53 9.28 25.52 -13.69
N PRO A 54 9.16 26.69 -13.05
CA PRO A 54 9.79 26.96 -11.75
C PRO A 54 9.20 26.11 -10.61
N GLU A 55 7.89 25.84 -10.65
CA GLU A 55 7.15 25.10 -9.61
C GLU A 55 7.09 23.59 -9.85
N LEU A 56 7.77 23.08 -10.88
CA LEU A 56 7.72 21.67 -11.22
C LEU A 56 8.46 20.84 -10.17
N LYS A 57 7.69 20.04 -9.44
CA LYS A 57 8.20 19.18 -8.36
C LYS A 57 8.58 17.82 -8.88
N ASN A 58 7.74 17.20 -9.73
CA ASN A 58 7.99 15.86 -10.26
C ASN A 58 7.63 15.73 -11.75
N VAL A 59 8.41 14.90 -12.44
CA VAL A 59 8.13 14.42 -13.79
C VAL A 59 7.98 12.91 -13.75
N TYR A 60 6.85 12.41 -14.19
CA TYR A 60 6.53 10.98 -14.20
C TYR A 60 6.51 10.46 -15.64
N PRO A 61 7.26 9.40 -15.97
CA PRO A 61 7.10 8.73 -17.24
C PRO A 61 5.75 7.99 -17.26
N HIS A 62 5.01 8.10 -18.36
CA HIS A 62 3.81 7.30 -18.61
C HIS A 62 4.17 6.10 -19.49
N ASP A 63 3.96 4.92 -18.91
CA ASP A 63 4.07 3.54 -19.44
C ASP A 63 5.40 3.03 -20.00
N TYR A 64 5.89 1.98 -19.32
CA TYR A 64 7.03 1.15 -19.68
C TYR A 64 6.58 -0.03 -20.55
N HIS A 65 6.55 0.16 -21.86
CA HIS A 65 6.47 -0.98 -22.80
C HIS A 65 7.60 -1.03 -23.83
N LEU A 66 8.59 -0.13 -23.79
CA LEU A 66 9.72 -0.17 -24.72
C LEU A 66 11.05 0.05 -23.99
N GLN A 67 11.93 -0.94 -24.04
CA GLN A 67 13.27 -0.93 -23.42
C GLN A 67 14.13 0.24 -23.93
N SER A 68 13.91 0.68 -25.18
CA SER A 68 14.65 1.78 -25.82
C SER A 68 14.34 3.16 -25.24
N ASP A 69 13.13 3.37 -24.73
CA ASP A 69 12.69 4.66 -24.19
C ASP A 69 13.22 4.87 -22.75
N ARG A 70 13.52 3.76 -22.05
CA ARG A 70 14.22 3.78 -20.76
C ARG A 70 15.59 4.43 -20.85
N ASP A 71 16.36 4.13 -21.89
CA ASP A 71 17.75 4.59 -21.99
C ASP A 71 17.82 6.10 -22.22
N ILE A 72 16.93 6.64 -23.06
CA ILE A 72 16.84 8.09 -23.36
C ILE A 72 16.43 8.88 -22.11
N LEU A 73 15.43 8.41 -21.38
CA LEU A 73 14.99 9.03 -20.13
C LEU A 73 16.09 8.95 -19.06
N THR A 74 16.78 7.82 -18.99
CA THR A 74 17.84 7.59 -18.00
C THR A 74 19.04 8.52 -18.24
N GLN A 75 19.42 8.72 -19.49
CA GLN A 75 20.61 9.50 -19.86
C GLN A 75 20.43 11.01 -19.70
N HIS A 76 19.24 11.54 -19.97
CA HIS A 76 19.01 13.00 -20.00
C HIS A 76 18.27 13.55 -18.78
N ILE A 77 17.35 12.78 -18.18
CA ILE A 77 16.48 13.30 -17.11
C ILE A 77 17.03 12.96 -15.72
N THR A 78 17.58 11.75 -15.52
CA THR A 78 18.12 11.30 -14.22
C THR A 78 19.15 12.25 -13.59
N PRO A 79 20.11 12.85 -14.33
CA PRO A 79 21.10 13.76 -13.73
C PRO A 79 20.50 15.08 -13.23
N LEU A 80 19.35 15.51 -13.77
CA LEU A 80 18.67 16.75 -13.39
C LEU A 80 17.75 16.54 -12.18
N ILE A 81 17.19 15.33 -12.04
CA ILE A 81 16.35 14.96 -10.89
C ILE A 81 17.23 14.57 -9.69
N LYS A 82 18.39 13.93 -9.90
CA LYS A 82 19.31 13.49 -8.82
C LYS A 82 19.70 14.58 -7.79
N PRO A 83 20.18 15.77 -8.18
CA PRO A 83 20.57 16.78 -7.19
C PRO A 83 19.39 17.25 -6.33
N ARG A 84 18.17 17.26 -6.89
CA ARG A 84 16.94 17.67 -6.20
C ARG A 84 16.29 16.54 -5.39
N LEU A 85 16.53 15.28 -5.75
CA LEU A 85 16.09 14.07 -5.01
C LEU A 85 16.96 13.76 -3.78
N ILE A 86 18.26 14.10 -3.81
CA ILE A 86 19.16 13.81 -2.69
C ILE A 86 18.75 14.60 -1.43
N GLU A 87 18.07 15.75 -1.58
CA GLU A 87 17.49 16.50 -0.44
C GLU A 87 16.10 15.99 -0.01
N ILE A 88 15.43 15.12 -0.79
CA ILE A 88 14.12 14.55 -0.45
C ILE A 88 14.30 13.07 -0.09
N ASN A 89 14.89 12.84 1.09
CA ASN A 89 14.79 11.62 1.90
C ASN A 89 14.87 10.27 1.16
N ASN A 90 16.10 9.84 0.86
CA ASN A 90 16.42 8.41 0.79
C ASN A 90 16.40 7.79 2.21
N THR A 91 15.23 7.64 2.80
CA THR A 91 14.97 6.52 3.70
C THR A 91 14.44 5.39 2.82
N THR A 92 15.23 4.33 2.62
CA THR A 92 14.68 3.05 2.14
C THR A 92 13.64 2.62 3.16
N LYS A 93 12.37 2.97 2.90
CA LYS A 93 11.26 2.70 3.80
C LYS A 93 11.16 1.18 3.91
N LYS A 94 11.50 0.63 5.08
CA LYS A 94 11.44 -0.81 5.31
C LYS A 94 10.01 -1.30 5.04
N PRO A 95 9.83 -2.51 4.48
CA PRO A 95 8.50 -3.08 4.26
C PRO A 95 7.71 -3.08 5.57
N VAL A 96 6.43 -2.75 5.49
CA VAL A 96 5.54 -2.92 6.64
C VAL A 96 5.36 -4.41 6.88
N LYS A 97 5.79 -4.87 8.05
CA LYS A 97 5.71 -6.27 8.45
C LYS A 97 4.39 -6.54 9.15
N ILE A 98 3.56 -7.36 8.51
CA ILE A 98 2.20 -7.68 8.94
C ILE A 98 2.17 -9.09 9.52
N PHE A 99 1.84 -9.24 10.79
CA PHE A 99 1.52 -10.53 11.37
C PHE A 99 0.01 -10.79 11.26
N ILE A 100 -0.41 -11.97 10.80
CA ILE A 100 -1.83 -12.33 10.70
C ILE A 100 -2.10 -13.47 11.68
N SER A 101 -2.92 -13.19 12.70
CA SER A 101 -3.40 -14.18 13.66
C SER A 101 -4.82 -14.57 13.33
N TYR A 102 -5.13 -15.86 13.35
CA TYR A 102 -6.43 -16.41 13.02
C TYR A 102 -6.62 -17.80 13.64
N CYS A 103 -7.85 -18.29 13.75
CA CYS A 103 -8.10 -19.70 14.06
C CYS A 103 -8.13 -20.52 12.78
N HIS A 104 -7.62 -21.76 12.80
CA HIS A 104 -7.56 -22.60 11.60
C HIS A 104 -8.93 -22.83 10.92
N VAL A 105 -10.03 -22.81 11.67
CA VAL A 105 -11.39 -22.90 11.12
C VAL A 105 -11.74 -21.70 10.23
N ASP A 106 -11.15 -20.54 10.51
CA ASP A 106 -11.34 -19.27 9.80
C ASP A 106 -10.42 -19.11 8.57
N LYS A 107 -9.76 -20.18 8.12
CA LYS A 107 -8.79 -20.15 7.01
C LYS A 107 -9.36 -19.54 5.73
N ILE A 108 -10.67 -19.68 5.50
CA ILE A 108 -11.33 -19.05 4.35
C ILE A 108 -11.15 -17.52 4.33
N TRP A 109 -11.19 -16.88 5.50
CA TRP A 109 -11.00 -15.43 5.63
C TRP A 109 -9.55 -15.02 5.44
N LEU A 110 -8.61 -15.84 5.92
CA LEU A 110 -7.17 -15.65 5.69
C LEU A 110 -6.86 -15.62 4.18
N GLU A 111 -7.35 -16.60 3.42
CA GLU A 111 -7.05 -16.69 1.99
C GLU A 111 -7.65 -15.52 1.19
N ARG A 112 -8.81 -15.03 1.61
CA ARG A 112 -9.38 -13.79 1.05
C ARG A 112 -8.53 -12.57 1.38
N LEU A 113 -8.14 -12.40 2.65
CA LEU A 113 -7.26 -11.32 3.06
C LEU A 113 -5.94 -11.31 2.26
N LYS A 114 -5.31 -12.48 2.09
CA LYS A 114 -4.07 -12.64 1.30
C LYS A 114 -4.26 -12.21 -0.16
N THR A 115 -5.42 -12.50 -0.75
CA THR A 115 -5.77 -12.03 -2.10
C THR A 115 -5.80 -10.51 -2.17
N HIS A 116 -6.39 -9.83 -1.18
CA HIS A 116 -6.40 -8.36 -1.11
C HIS A 116 -5.01 -7.77 -0.83
N LEU A 117 -4.23 -8.36 0.08
CA LEU A 117 -2.86 -7.93 0.39
C LEU A 117 -1.95 -8.02 -0.85
N LYS A 118 -2.13 -9.04 -1.69
CA LYS A 118 -1.40 -9.15 -2.97
C LYS A 118 -1.65 -7.98 -3.91
N VAL A 119 -2.84 -7.36 -3.85
CA VAL A 119 -3.13 -6.14 -4.63
C VAL A 119 -2.22 -4.99 -4.21
N LEU A 120 -1.90 -4.84 -2.92
CA LEU A 120 -0.95 -3.83 -2.46
C LEU A 120 0.44 -4.06 -3.06
N SER A 121 0.93 -5.31 -3.06
CA SER A 121 2.20 -5.67 -3.70
C SER A 121 2.20 -5.33 -5.20
N ASN A 122 1.11 -5.60 -5.92
CA ASN A 122 0.97 -5.27 -7.33
C ASN A 122 0.97 -3.75 -7.60
N LEU A 123 0.60 -2.94 -6.60
CA LEU A 123 0.64 -1.47 -6.65
C LEU A 123 1.99 -0.90 -6.19
N ASN A 124 3.04 -1.72 -6.08
CA ASN A 124 4.37 -1.37 -5.58
C ASN A 124 4.36 -0.80 -4.15
N ILE A 125 3.40 -1.24 -3.33
CA ILE A 125 3.34 -0.92 -1.91
C ILE A 125 4.05 -2.05 -1.16
N ASP A 126 5.13 -1.73 -0.45
CA ASP A 126 6.03 -2.70 0.17
C ASP A 126 5.44 -3.26 1.49
N VAL A 127 4.68 -4.34 1.36
CA VAL A 127 4.08 -5.10 2.48
C VAL A 127 4.64 -6.52 2.52
N ASP A 128 5.10 -6.91 3.71
CA ASP A 128 5.56 -8.27 4.00
C ASP A 128 4.65 -8.87 5.08
N TYR A 129 3.77 -9.80 4.71
CA TYR A 129 2.84 -10.41 5.66
C TYR A 129 3.25 -11.83 6.01
N TRP A 130 2.96 -12.27 7.23
CA TRP A 130 3.24 -13.62 7.73
C TRP A 130 2.01 -14.22 8.41
N ASP A 131 1.79 -15.51 8.19
CA ASP A 131 0.79 -16.35 8.82
C ASP A 131 1.39 -17.75 9.05
N ASP A 132 0.79 -18.55 9.93
CA ASP A 132 1.34 -19.84 10.35
C ASP A 132 1.45 -20.88 9.22
N THR A 133 0.75 -20.70 8.08
CA THR A 133 0.87 -21.60 6.92
C THR A 133 2.25 -21.51 6.28
N LYS A 134 3.07 -20.50 6.64
CA LYS A 134 4.47 -20.35 6.20
C LYS A 134 5.45 -21.16 7.04
N ILE A 135 5.02 -21.80 8.13
CA ILE A 135 5.88 -22.65 8.96
C ILE A 135 6.25 -23.92 8.17
N LYS A 136 7.54 -24.15 7.96
CA LYS A 136 8.05 -25.35 7.27
C LYS A 136 8.07 -26.56 8.21
N ALA A 137 7.84 -27.75 7.65
CA ALA A 137 7.97 -29.01 8.38
C ALA A 137 9.36 -29.13 9.04
N GLY A 138 9.39 -29.61 10.28
CA GLY A 138 10.61 -29.74 11.09
C GLY A 138 11.03 -28.47 11.85
N ARG A 139 10.28 -27.36 11.74
CA ARG A 139 10.50 -26.16 12.57
C ARG A 139 9.70 -26.23 13.87
N VAL A 140 10.22 -25.60 14.91
CA VAL A 140 9.49 -25.43 16.18
C VAL A 140 8.47 -24.31 15.99
N TRP A 141 7.21 -24.68 15.76
CA TRP A 141 6.13 -23.77 15.40
C TRP A 141 6.01 -22.54 16.32
N VAL A 142 6.06 -22.74 17.64
CA VAL A 142 6.01 -21.65 18.64
C VAL A 142 7.09 -20.60 18.40
N LYS A 143 8.32 -21.04 18.10
CA LYS A 143 9.45 -20.12 17.88
C LYS A 143 9.27 -19.31 16.61
N GLU A 144 8.72 -19.90 15.55
CA GLU A 144 8.44 -19.16 14.31
C GLU A 144 7.37 -18.09 14.52
N ILE A 145 6.30 -18.43 15.26
CA ILE A 145 5.25 -17.47 15.62
C ILE A 145 5.85 -16.32 16.43
N GLU A 146 6.57 -16.62 17.51
CA GLU A 146 7.20 -15.59 18.35
C GLU A 146 8.17 -14.70 17.57
N GLN A 147 8.97 -15.26 16.66
CA GLN A 147 9.90 -14.48 15.84
C GLN A 147 9.17 -13.51 14.90
N ASN A 148 8.12 -13.98 14.21
CA ASN A 148 7.39 -13.15 13.27
C ASN A 148 6.54 -12.10 13.99
N LEU A 149 5.86 -12.49 15.07
CA LEU A 149 5.13 -11.60 15.97
C LEU A 149 6.07 -10.50 16.50
N ASN A 150 7.27 -10.84 16.96
CA ASN A 150 8.26 -9.85 17.45
C ASN A 150 8.76 -8.89 16.36
N SER A 151 8.86 -9.34 15.12
CA SER A 151 9.33 -8.50 14.02
C SER A 151 8.25 -7.62 13.37
N ALA A 152 6.97 -7.91 13.64
CA ALA A 152 5.85 -7.22 13.02
C ALA A 152 5.67 -5.79 13.53
N THR A 153 5.36 -4.88 12.61
CA THR A 153 4.98 -3.49 12.88
C THR A 153 3.46 -3.31 12.88
N LEU A 154 2.74 -4.25 12.27
CA LEU A 154 1.29 -4.29 12.21
C LEU A 154 0.82 -5.73 12.45
N ALA A 155 -0.26 -5.92 13.19
CA ALA A 155 -0.91 -7.21 13.40
C ALA A 155 -2.39 -7.13 12.97
N ILE A 156 -2.84 -8.09 12.16
CA ILE A 156 -4.23 -8.27 11.77
C ILE A 156 -4.77 -9.49 12.51
N LEU A 157 -5.87 -9.33 13.24
CA LEU A 157 -6.50 -10.43 13.97
C LEU A 157 -7.81 -10.77 13.29
N LEU A 158 -7.97 -12.01 12.82
CA LEU A 158 -9.24 -12.52 12.29
C LEU A 158 -10.05 -13.07 13.46
N VAL A 159 -10.92 -12.23 14.03
CA VAL A 159 -11.60 -12.50 15.29
C VAL A 159 -12.94 -13.19 15.04
N SER A 160 -13.08 -14.36 15.67
CA SER A 160 -14.26 -15.22 15.70
C SER A 160 -14.42 -15.80 17.11
N THR A 161 -15.49 -16.56 17.36
CA THR A 161 -15.64 -17.29 18.63
C THR A 161 -14.53 -18.31 18.81
N ASP A 162 -14.15 -19.05 17.76
CA ASP A 162 -13.05 -20.01 17.80
C ASP A 162 -11.69 -19.36 18.04
N PHE A 163 -11.48 -18.15 17.50
CA PHE A 163 -10.29 -17.35 17.79
C PHE A 163 -10.21 -16.99 19.27
N LEU A 164 -11.29 -16.46 19.85
CA LEU A 164 -11.35 -16.08 21.27
C LEU A 164 -11.31 -17.28 22.21
N ALA A 165 -11.75 -18.46 21.77
CA ALA A 165 -11.70 -19.70 22.53
C ALA A 165 -10.32 -20.40 22.47
N SER A 166 -9.42 -19.99 21.57
CA SER A 166 -8.10 -20.62 21.41
C SER A 166 -7.18 -20.30 22.58
N GLU A 167 -6.87 -21.29 23.41
CA GLU A 167 -5.98 -21.12 24.57
C GLU A 167 -4.61 -20.59 24.18
N PHE A 168 -4.07 -21.02 23.03
CA PHE A 168 -2.76 -20.56 22.58
C PHE A 168 -2.78 -19.08 22.22
N VAL A 169 -3.77 -18.65 21.44
CA VAL A 169 -3.94 -17.23 21.05
C VAL A 169 -4.09 -16.37 22.30
N MET A 170 -5.03 -16.74 23.18
CA MET A 170 -5.36 -15.93 24.36
C MET A 170 -4.26 -15.91 25.43
N ARG A 171 -3.54 -17.02 25.64
CA ARG A 171 -2.50 -17.10 26.69
C ARG A 171 -1.10 -16.73 26.22
N LYS A 172 -0.82 -16.76 24.91
CA LYS A 172 0.52 -16.52 24.36
C LYS A 172 0.56 -15.33 23.41
N GLU A 173 -0.20 -15.36 22.33
CA GLU A 173 -0.11 -14.34 21.28
C GLU A 173 -0.64 -12.99 21.73
N ILE A 174 -1.86 -12.95 22.30
CA ILE A 174 -2.51 -11.70 22.69
C ILE A 174 -1.69 -10.92 23.73
N PRO A 175 -1.23 -11.50 24.86
CA PRO A 175 -0.40 -10.77 25.82
C PRO A 175 0.87 -10.18 25.20
N GLN A 176 1.54 -10.91 24.31
CA GLN A 176 2.73 -10.42 23.61
C GLN A 176 2.39 -9.28 22.64
N LEU A 177 1.30 -9.40 21.89
CA LEU A 177 0.84 -8.34 20.98
C LEU A 177 0.46 -7.07 21.75
N LEU A 178 -0.24 -7.19 22.88
CA LEU A 178 -0.58 -6.07 23.76
C LEU A 178 0.68 -5.37 24.26
N GLU A 179 1.64 -6.13 24.79
CA GLU A 179 2.92 -5.58 25.26
C GLU A 179 3.67 -4.86 24.13
N LYS A 180 3.64 -5.41 22.91
CA LYS A 180 4.27 -4.78 21.74
C LYS A 180 3.54 -3.52 21.26
N ALA A 181 2.22 -3.51 21.32
CA ALA A 181 1.45 -2.32 20.98
C ALA A 181 1.80 -1.17 21.94
N GLU A 182 1.89 -1.48 23.24
CA GLU A 182 2.24 -0.51 24.28
C GLU A 182 3.70 -0.05 24.18
N LYS A 183 4.66 -0.98 24.08
CA LYS A 183 6.10 -0.66 24.17
C LYS A 183 6.75 -0.27 22.85
N GLN A 184 6.27 -0.81 21.74
CA GLN A 184 6.92 -0.70 20.42
C GLN A 184 6.02 0.00 19.38
N GLY A 185 4.80 0.40 19.76
CA GLY A 185 3.86 1.04 18.84
C GLY A 185 3.36 0.11 17.74
N THR A 186 3.37 -1.22 17.96
CA THR A 186 2.79 -2.16 16.99
C THR A 186 1.31 -1.88 16.81
N THR A 187 0.87 -1.65 15.58
CA THR A 187 -0.54 -1.37 15.29
C THR A 187 -1.33 -2.67 15.25
N ILE A 188 -2.43 -2.77 16.00
CA ILE A 188 -3.31 -3.95 16.02
C ILE A 188 -4.62 -3.59 15.31
N MET A 189 -5.01 -4.40 14.33
CA MET A 189 -6.22 -4.23 13.52
C MET A 189 -7.11 -5.48 13.63
N PRO A 190 -8.09 -5.50 14.56
CA PRO A 190 -9.09 -6.55 14.62
C PRO A 190 -10.03 -6.49 13.40
N LEU A 191 -10.22 -7.62 12.74
CA LEU A 191 -11.21 -7.82 11.68
C LEU A 191 -12.18 -8.91 12.16
N LEU A 192 -13.43 -8.54 12.41
CA LEU A 192 -14.43 -9.46 12.97
C LEU A 192 -15.00 -10.31 11.83
N VAL A 193 -14.61 -11.59 11.80
CA VAL A 193 -14.95 -12.49 10.68
C VAL A 193 -16.22 -13.29 10.93
N ALA A 194 -16.58 -13.53 12.19
CA ALA A 194 -17.80 -14.23 12.62
C ALA A 194 -18.34 -13.63 13.93
N PRO A 195 -19.63 -13.84 14.27
CA PRO A 195 -20.20 -13.33 15.52
C PRO A 195 -19.46 -13.88 16.73
N CYS A 196 -19.10 -13.00 17.66
CA CYS A 196 -18.32 -13.37 18.84
C CYS A 196 -18.43 -12.34 19.96
N MET A 197 -17.98 -12.73 21.15
CA MET A 197 -17.92 -11.87 22.35
C MET A 197 -16.75 -10.87 22.29
N PHE A 198 -16.57 -10.19 21.14
CA PHE A 198 -15.45 -9.27 20.94
C PHE A 198 -15.47 -8.13 21.97
N THR A 199 -16.63 -7.54 22.23
CA THR A 199 -16.82 -6.41 23.15
C THR A 199 -16.40 -6.72 24.59
N ASP A 200 -16.44 -7.99 24.98
CA ASP A 200 -16.07 -8.45 26.33
C ASP A 200 -14.65 -9.01 26.39
N SER A 201 -13.90 -8.96 25.27
CA SER A 201 -12.52 -9.45 25.19
C SER A 201 -11.50 -8.34 25.43
N ASP A 202 -10.30 -8.70 25.87
CA ASP A 202 -9.17 -7.75 26.02
C ASP A 202 -8.78 -7.08 24.68
N ILE A 203 -9.18 -7.65 23.55
CA ILE A 203 -8.89 -7.13 22.20
C ILE A 203 -9.78 -5.92 21.88
N SER A 204 -10.93 -5.77 22.55
CA SER A 204 -11.86 -4.66 22.37
C SER A 204 -11.27 -3.26 22.62
N GLN A 205 -10.12 -3.19 23.30
CA GLN A 205 -9.38 -1.95 23.46
C GLN A 205 -8.85 -1.37 22.14
N PHE A 206 -8.76 -2.19 21.08
CA PHE A 206 -8.42 -1.75 19.73
C PHE A 206 -9.68 -1.60 18.88
N GLN A 207 -9.73 -0.51 18.11
CA GLN A 207 -10.82 -0.28 17.18
C GLN A 207 -10.81 -1.34 16.06
N ALA A 208 -11.88 -2.13 15.98
CA ALA A 208 -12.08 -3.08 14.90
C ALA A 208 -12.36 -2.38 13.56
N ILE A 209 -12.00 -3.05 12.46
CA ILE A 209 -12.22 -2.57 11.09
C ILE A 209 -13.71 -2.50 10.76
N ASN A 210 -14.49 -3.45 11.24
CA ASN A 210 -15.95 -3.55 11.09
C ASN A 210 -16.62 -3.61 12.46
N SER A 211 -17.91 -3.30 12.53
CA SER A 211 -18.63 -3.32 13.81
C SER A 211 -19.04 -4.75 14.19
N PRO A 212 -19.19 -5.06 15.49
CA PRO A 212 -19.62 -6.38 15.97
C PRO A 212 -20.98 -6.83 15.43
N GLU A 213 -21.85 -5.89 15.04
CA GLU A 213 -23.15 -6.16 14.45
C GLU A 213 -23.07 -6.48 12.94
N ASN A 214 -21.92 -6.25 12.32
CA ASN A 214 -21.70 -6.45 10.89
C ASN A 214 -20.37 -7.20 10.69
N VAL A 215 -20.38 -8.49 11.01
CA VAL A 215 -19.25 -9.40 10.79
C VAL A 215 -19.18 -9.87 9.33
N LEU A 216 -18.01 -10.34 8.88
CA LEU A 216 -17.87 -10.76 7.49
C LEU A 216 -18.77 -11.94 7.12
N GLU A 217 -18.96 -12.91 8.00
CA GLU A 217 -19.79 -14.10 7.75
C GLU A 217 -21.24 -13.76 7.37
N ASP A 218 -21.81 -12.72 7.97
CA ASP A 218 -23.20 -12.29 7.74
C ASP A 218 -23.36 -11.43 6.47
N MET A 219 -22.27 -11.04 5.83
CA MET A 219 -22.29 -10.11 4.71
C MET A 219 -22.40 -10.79 3.34
N SER A 220 -22.93 -10.06 2.36
CA SER A 220 -22.77 -10.43 0.96
C SER A 220 -21.29 -10.41 0.56
N LYS A 221 -20.93 -11.17 -0.49
CA LYS A 221 -19.55 -11.18 -0.99
C LYS A 221 -19.03 -9.78 -1.35
N THR A 222 -19.88 -8.97 -1.95
CA THR A 222 -19.56 -7.59 -2.31
C THR A 222 -19.28 -6.73 -1.08
N ASP A 223 -20.06 -6.88 -0.02
CA ASP A 223 -19.85 -6.08 1.20
C ASP A 223 -18.62 -6.54 1.98
N GLN A 224 -18.36 -7.85 2.01
CA GLN A 224 -17.11 -8.39 2.52
C GLN A 224 -15.90 -7.77 1.80
N ASP A 225 -15.95 -7.68 0.47
CA ASP A 225 -14.87 -7.07 -0.32
C ASP A 225 -14.70 -5.56 0.00
N ARG A 226 -15.79 -4.85 0.32
CA ARG A 226 -15.71 -3.44 0.79
C ARG A 226 -14.98 -3.34 2.13
N ILE A 227 -15.22 -4.27 3.06
CA ILE A 227 -14.51 -4.30 4.34
C ILE A 227 -13.02 -4.60 4.13
N PHE A 228 -12.67 -5.55 3.25
CA PHE A 228 -11.27 -5.79 2.91
C PHE A 228 -10.61 -4.56 2.26
N ILE A 229 -11.30 -3.85 1.37
CA ILE A 229 -10.80 -2.59 0.78
C ILE A 229 -10.59 -1.53 1.87
N LYS A 230 -11.51 -1.42 2.83
CA LYS A 230 -11.36 -0.53 3.99
C LYS A 230 -10.07 -0.88 4.77
N LEU A 231 -9.86 -2.15 5.08
CA LEU A 231 -8.63 -2.62 5.74
C LEU A 231 -7.37 -2.28 4.92
N MET A 232 -7.38 -2.46 3.60
CA MET A 232 -6.24 -2.08 2.75
C MET A 232 -5.93 -0.57 2.85
N HIS A 233 -6.96 0.28 2.90
CA HIS A 233 -6.78 1.73 3.11
C HIS A 233 -6.25 2.08 4.51
N GLU A 234 -6.65 1.33 5.56
CA GLU A 234 -6.07 1.47 6.90
C GLU A 234 -4.58 1.08 6.91
N ILE A 235 -4.23 -0.05 6.31
CA ILE A 235 -2.83 -0.49 6.20
C ILE A 235 -1.98 0.57 5.51
N LYS A 236 -2.47 1.13 4.37
CA LYS A 236 -1.75 2.19 3.64
C LYS A 236 -1.47 3.45 4.46
N ARG A 237 -2.26 3.77 5.48
CA ARG A 237 -1.99 4.91 6.36
C ARG A 237 -0.80 4.69 7.29
N HIS A 238 -0.42 3.43 7.51
CA HIS A 238 0.70 3.02 8.37
C HIS A 238 1.96 2.71 7.57
N ILE A 239 1.92 2.91 6.24
CA ILE A 239 3.07 2.84 5.34
C ILE A 239 3.61 4.25 5.22
#